data_AF-A0A198WU37-F1
#
_entry.id   AF-A0A198WU37-F1
#
_cell.length_a   1.000
_cell.length_b   1.000
_cell.length_c   1.000
_cell.angle_alpha   90.00
_cell.angle_beta   90.00
_cell.angle_gamma   90.00
#
_symmetry.space_group_name_H-M   'P 1'
#
loop_
_entity.id
_entity.type
_entity.pdbx_description
1 polymer ?
#
loop_
_entity_poly.entity_id
_entity_poly.type
_entity_poly.pdbx_seq_one_letter_code
_entity_poly.pdbx_strand_id
1 'polypeptide(L)'
;MIKIKTPIHATIYTKEMLRDPELFMARVRHFCEAMPQLYPEKFGFGNPNTIFELNKNLLIPRYLNGAADTLNWQRAKKMRAKGSFSPSYAGNIHSTEYLCCEYTQVPQQQVIDYVKQTCVAFDADLAIIDMNKDQQISADMMELPSIHPVTHELKYYFPEMPWGVVFGKPYVALFGLQNLLDCPAFCVEQLSDHHVYIQLTEHIQAVFEQAERTDAIREQIAKIIHPFAFWRADRVFDINGYRFFQDVDKENAFERVIRIPEQSSYLELYDRPTFHLVSDAYMQAEVPPMDDSYLDEMKVVESCRWRFAISQRWIFAHIPEPNAQSDLSSGESAEFEIFYHPEDYDLPPSKLLFVRAYSRYDDKDLEKYCAHVMNQCILHYWQYTDNWTDLAKKVEYNDDFSDHAIVHIDKYRLIEHIDDFKIYHRIAMKVLVFQDLVVRLIFEDRYVEDLAESDRLMQPVFDSFVVNNHSQNL
;
A
#
# COMPACT_ATOMS: atom_id res chain seq x y z
N MET A 1 -15.48 -29.69 10.92
CA MET A 1 -15.05 -29.13 9.62
C MET A 1 -14.93 -30.25 8.61
N ILE A 2 -15.40 -30.08 7.37
CA ILE A 2 -15.27 -31.12 6.34
C ILE A 2 -13.80 -31.28 5.91
N LYS A 3 -13.41 -32.52 5.57
CA LYS A 3 -12.08 -32.84 5.04
C LYS A 3 -12.16 -32.98 3.51
N ILE A 4 -11.40 -32.14 2.81
CA ILE A 4 -11.16 -32.22 1.36
C ILE A 4 -9.76 -32.82 1.19
N LYS A 5 -9.62 -33.85 0.37
CA LYS A 5 -8.38 -34.63 0.24
C LYS A 5 -7.44 -33.99 -0.76
N THR A 6 -7.94 -33.62 -1.93
CA THR A 6 -7.18 -33.02 -3.01
C THR A 6 -7.83 -31.69 -3.37
N PRO A 7 -7.55 -30.62 -2.61
CA PRO A 7 -8.27 -29.36 -2.73
C PRO A 7 -7.79 -28.56 -3.95
N ILE A 8 -8.73 -28.06 -4.74
CA ILE A 8 -8.56 -26.86 -5.57
C ILE A 8 -9.03 -25.69 -4.73
N HIS A 9 -8.24 -24.63 -4.70
CA HIS A 9 -8.55 -23.38 -4.05
C HIS A 9 -8.77 -22.31 -5.11
N ALA A 10 -9.81 -21.51 -4.93
CA ALA A 10 -10.04 -20.30 -5.69
C ALA A 10 -10.34 -19.14 -4.74
N THR A 11 -9.66 -18.01 -4.90
CA THR A 11 -9.94 -16.78 -4.16
C THR A 11 -10.14 -15.65 -5.16
N ILE A 12 -11.22 -14.90 -4.99
CA ILE A 12 -11.56 -13.73 -5.81
C ILE A 12 -11.55 -12.52 -4.89
N TYR A 13 -10.79 -11.50 -5.27
CA TYR A 13 -10.59 -10.24 -4.55
C TYR A 13 -11.33 -9.13 -5.29
N THR A 14 -12.20 -8.42 -4.59
CA THR A 14 -13.00 -7.33 -5.16
C THR A 14 -12.88 -6.09 -4.29
N LYS A 15 -12.71 -4.91 -4.89
CA LYS A 15 -12.82 -3.60 -4.20
C LYS A 15 -14.19 -3.34 -3.59
N GLU A 16 -15.26 -3.94 -4.12
CA GLU A 16 -16.58 -3.79 -3.53
C GLU A 16 -16.55 -4.29 -2.09
N MET A 17 -17.00 -3.47 -1.14
CA MET A 17 -16.91 -3.80 0.29
C MET A 17 -17.80 -4.98 0.70
N LEU A 18 -18.74 -5.40 -0.16
CA LEU A 18 -19.75 -6.45 0.10
C LEU A 18 -20.47 -6.32 1.46
N ARG A 19 -20.40 -5.17 2.14
CA ARG A 19 -21.15 -4.88 3.37
C ARG A 19 -22.58 -4.49 3.08
N ASP A 20 -22.81 -3.91 1.91
CA ASP A 20 -24.14 -3.68 1.38
C ASP A 20 -24.84 -5.05 1.19
N PRO A 21 -26.00 -5.27 1.82
CA PRO A 21 -26.70 -6.55 1.75
C PRO A 21 -27.16 -6.95 0.36
N GLU A 22 -27.48 -6.00 -0.51
CA GLU A 22 -27.94 -6.32 -1.86
C GLU A 22 -26.76 -6.78 -2.72
N LEU A 23 -25.62 -6.09 -2.65
CA LEU A 23 -24.38 -6.52 -3.33
C LEU A 23 -23.91 -7.88 -2.79
N PHE A 24 -23.91 -8.05 -1.47
CA PHE A 24 -23.59 -9.33 -0.84
C PHE A 24 -24.50 -10.46 -1.32
N MET A 25 -25.81 -10.23 -1.31
CA MET A 25 -26.78 -11.24 -1.75
C MET A 25 -26.70 -11.50 -3.24
N ALA A 26 -26.36 -10.50 -4.06
CA ALA A 26 -26.11 -10.69 -5.49
C ALA A 26 -24.91 -11.62 -5.71
N ARG A 27 -23.82 -11.44 -4.94
CA ARG A 27 -22.65 -12.30 -4.97
C ARG A 27 -22.97 -13.75 -4.58
N VAL A 28 -23.66 -13.95 -3.46
CA VAL A 28 -24.05 -15.30 -3.01
C VAL A 28 -25.02 -15.96 -3.99
N ARG A 29 -25.97 -15.20 -4.55
CA ARG A 29 -26.90 -15.71 -5.56
C ARG A 29 -26.16 -16.13 -6.83
N HIS A 30 -25.23 -15.32 -7.31
CA HIS A 30 -24.41 -15.65 -8.46
C HIS A 30 -23.66 -16.96 -8.27
N PHE A 31 -23.03 -17.18 -7.12
CA PHE A 31 -22.40 -18.46 -6.77
C PHE A 31 -23.39 -19.63 -6.84
N CYS A 32 -24.56 -19.50 -6.21
CA CYS A 32 -25.57 -20.56 -6.18
C CYS A 32 -26.13 -20.90 -7.58
N GLU A 33 -26.24 -19.91 -8.46
CA GLU A 33 -26.76 -20.07 -9.82
C GLU A 33 -25.70 -20.62 -10.79
N ALA A 34 -24.45 -20.16 -10.69
CA ALA A 34 -23.37 -20.57 -11.56
C ALA A 34 -22.77 -21.93 -11.17
N MET A 35 -22.82 -22.29 -9.87
CA MET A 35 -22.28 -23.55 -9.34
C MET A 35 -23.34 -24.36 -8.57
N PRO A 36 -24.47 -24.75 -9.18
CA PRO A 36 -25.57 -25.45 -8.49
C PRO A 36 -25.16 -26.82 -7.93
N GLN A 37 -24.17 -27.48 -8.53
CA GLN A 37 -23.56 -28.73 -8.03
C GLN A 37 -22.81 -28.55 -6.71
N LEU A 38 -22.38 -27.32 -6.40
CA LEU A 38 -21.74 -26.92 -5.14
C LEU A 38 -22.67 -26.16 -4.20
N TYR A 39 -23.99 -26.17 -4.46
CA TYR A 39 -24.96 -25.47 -3.63
C TYR A 39 -24.73 -25.78 -2.13
N PRO A 40 -24.56 -24.75 -1.27
CA PRO A 40 -24.16 -24.98 0.11
C PRO A 40 -25.20 -25.78 0.89
N GLU A 41 -24.74 -26.64 1.80
CA GLU A 41 -25.65 -27.37 2.70
C GLU A 41 -25.77 -26.68 4.04
N LYS A 42 -24.68 -26.07 4.51
CA LYS A 42 -24.63 -25.36 5.78
C LYS A 42 -23.87 -24.05 5.67
N PHE A 43 -24.21 -23.11 6.55
CA PHE A 43 -23.52 -21.83 6.70
C PHE A 43 -23.39 -21.38 8.16
N GLY A 44 -22.60 -20.34 8.38
CA GLY A 44 -22.54 -19.59 9.64
C GLY A 44 -21.51 -18.45 9.58
N PHE A 45 -21.62 -17.49 10.50
CA PHE A 45 -20.70 -16.35 10.66
C PHE A 45 -19.42 -16.71 11.43
N GLY A 46 -18.94 -17.93 11.18
CA GLY A 46 -17.89 -18.60 11.92
C GLY A 46 -17.90 -20.07 11.53
N ASN A 47 -18.41 -20.95 12.40
CA ASN A 47 -18.57 -22.36 12.03
C ASN A 47 -19.87 -22.62 11.24
N PRO A 48 -19.81 -23.28 10.07
CA PRO A 48 -20.98 -23.51 9.23
C PRO A 48 -21.86 -24.67 9.73
N ASN A 49 -22.74 -24.37 10.69
CA ASN A 49 -23.56 -25.36 11.39
C ASN A 49 -25.07 -25.25 11.09
N THR A 50 -25.52 -24.14 10.54
CA THR A 50 -26.93 -23.86 10.21
C THR A 50 -27.25 -24.34 8.81
N ILE A 51 -28.45 -24.88 8.56
CA ILE A 51 -28.89 -25.28 7.20
C ILE A 51 -28.89 -24.06 6.28
N PHE A 52 -28.28 -24.17 5.11
CA PHE A 52 -28.23 -23.09 4.14
C PHE A 52 -29.53 -22.97 3.35
N GLU A 53 -30.04 -21.75 3.30
CA GLU A 53 -31.14 -21.32 2.44
C GLU A 53 -30.76 -19.94 1.88
N LEU A 54 -30.96 -19.75 0.57
CA LEU A 54 -30.69 -18.46 -0.09
C LEU A 54 -31.75 -17.43 0.32
N ASN A 55 -31.57 -16.86 1.51
CA ASN A 55 -32.53 -15.96 2.13
C ASN A 55 -31.78 -14.84 2.88
N LYS A 56 -32.02 -13.59 2.47
CA LYS A 56 -31.40 -12.40 3.05
C LYS A 56 -31.54 -12.33 4.58
N ASN A 57 -32.68 -12.72 5.13
CA ASN A 57 -32.95 -12.66 6.57
C ASN A 57 -32.13 -13.67 7.39
N LEU A 58 -31.57 -14.70 6.73
CA LEU A 58 -30.72 -15.71 7.34
C LEU A 58 -29.23 -15.41 7.12
N LEU A 59 -28.89 -14.93 5.92
CA LEU A 59 -27.51 -14.73 5.48
C LEU A 59 -26.94 -13.36 5.86
N ILE A 60 -27.77 -12.42 6.32
CA ILE A 60 -27.34 -11.13 6.86
C ILE A 60 -27.58 -11.13 8.38
N PRO A 61 -26.54 -10.96 9.21
CA PRO A 61 -26.69 -11.00 10.65
C PRO A 61 -27.38 -9.76 11.18
N ARG A 62 -28.34 -9.96 12.10
CA ARG A 62 -29.09 -8.86 12.71
C ARG A 62 -28.24 -7.96 13.60
N TYR A 63 -27.12 -8.45 14.14
CA TYR A 63 -26.26 -7.72 15.07
C TYR A 63 -25.40 -6.64 14.40
N LEU A 64 -25.36 -6.58 13.07
CA LEU A 64 -24.63 -5.56 12.32
C LEU A 64 -25.54 -4.47 11.71
N ASN A 65 -26.68 -4.18 12.33
CA ASN A 65 -27.63 -3.16 11.86
C ASN A 65 -27.99 -3.29 10.37
N GLY A 66 -28.05 -4.52 9.88
CA GLY A 66 -28.36 -4.81 8.48
C GLY A 66 -27.18 -4.76 7.52
N ALA A 67 -25.92 -4.70 7.97
CA ALA A 67 -24.75 -4.95 7.11
C ALA A 67 -24.40 -6.44 7.02
N ALA A 68 -23.82 -6.87 5.90
CA ALA A 68 -23.29 -8.22 5.75
C ALA A 68 -22.04 -8.46 6.61
N ASP A 69 -21.76 -9.73 6.89
CA ASP A 69 -20.60 -10.22 7.64
C ASP A 69 -19.97 -11.40 6.91
N THR A 70 -18.84 -11.90 7.41
CA THR A 70 -18.18 -13.06 6.83
C THR A 70 -19.06 -14.31 6.94
N LEU A 71 -19.55 -14.79 5.80
CA LEU A 71 -20.41 -15.97 5.68
C LEU A 71 -19.57 -17.18 5.27
N ASN A 72 -19.31 -18.07 6.20
CA ASN A 72 -18.68 -19.35 5.92
C ASN A 72 -19.74 -20.37 5.50
N TRP A 73 -19.43 -21.21 4.52
CA TRP A 73 -20.34 -22.23 4.03
C TRP A 73 -19.63 -23.57 3.78
N GLN A 74 -20.37 -24.66 3.83
CA GLN A 74 -19.85 -25.99 3.52
C GLN A 74 -20.89 -26.91 2.90
N ARG A 75 -20.38 -27.91 2.17
CA ARG A 75 -21.08 -29.02 1.56
C ARG A 75 -20.31 -30.31 1.82
N ALA A 76 -20.91 -31.21 2.61
CA ALA A 76 -20.29 -32.47 3.02
C ALA A 76 -20.63 -33.63 2.05
N LYS A 77 -21.76 -33.53 1.34
CA LYS A 77 -22.13 -34.45 0.26
C LYS A 77 -21.19 -34.31 -0.94
N LYS A 78 -21.13 -35.34 -1.78
CA LYS A 78 -20.49 -35.24 -3.10
C LYS A 78 -21.35 -34.32 -3.98
N MET A 79 -20.79 -33.33 -4.68
CA MET A 79 -19.39 -32.89 -4.72
C MET A 79 -19.01 -32.07 -3.48
N ARG A 80 -17.93 -32.41 -2.80
CA ARG A 80 -17.51 -31.78 -1.53
C ARG A 80 -16.86 -30.42 -1.79
N ALA A 81 -17.31 -29.42 -1.05
CA ALA A 81 -16.75 -28.07 -1.11
C ALA A 81 -17.00 -27.28 0.18
N LYS A 82 -16.20 -26.26 0.43
CA LYS A 82 -16.38 -25.24 1.45
C LYS A 82 -15.93 -23.89 0.91
N GLY A 83 -16.35 -22.82 1.55
CA GLY A 83 -15.93 -21.49 1.15
C GLY A 83 -16.37 -20.43 2.12
N SER A 84 -16.10 -19.19 1.75
CA SER A 84 -16.53 -18.02 2.49
C SER A 84 -16.78 -16.83 1.56
N PHE A 85 -17.72 -15.98 1.95
CA PHE A 85 -17.86 -14.62 1.44
C PHE A 85 -17.50 -13.67 2.57
N SER A 86 -16.44 -12.88 2.42
CA SER A 86 -15.86 -12.07 3.48
C SER A 86 -15.88 -10.60 3.05
N PRO A 87 -16.82 -9.79 3.57
CA PRO A 87 -16.87 -8.36 3.34
C PRO A 87 -15.63 -7.62 3.90
N SER A 88 -15.25 -6.53 3.26
CA SER A 88 -14.27 -5.59 3.79
C SER A 88 -14.87 -4.70 4.87
N TYR A 89 -14.27 -4.65 6.07
CA TYR A 89 -14.85 -3.91 7.20
C TYR A 89 -14.54 -2.41 7.19
N ALA A 90 -13.39 -2.01 6.65
CA ALA A 90 -12.88 -0.63 6.70
C ALA A 90 -12.42 -0.11 5.33
N GLY A 91 -12.68 -0.83 4.25
CA GLY A 91 -12.31 -0.41 2.88
C GLY A 91 -10.81 -0.49 2.56
N ASN A 92 -9.96 -0.73 3.55
CA ASN A 92 -8.52 -0.89 3.39
C ASN A 92 -8.09 -2.33 2.99
N ILE A 93 -9.06 -3.24 2.85
CA ILE A 93 -8.85 -4.62 2.39
C ILE A 93 -9.87 -4.98 1.31
N HIS A 94 -9.55 -5.90 0.41
CA HIS A 94 -10.53 -6.46 -0.53
C HIS A 94 -11.61 -7.22 0.23
N SER A 95 -12.83 -7.21 -0.29
CA SER A 95 -13.74 -8.31 0.00
C SER A 95 -13.25 -9.54 -0.74
N THR A 96 -13.43 -10.70 -0.12
CA THR A 96 -12.98 -11.96 -0.70
C THR A 96 -14.11 -12.95 -0.83
N GLU A 97 -14.14 -13.64 -1.97
CA GLU A 97 -14.83 -14.90 -2.08
C GLU A 97 -13.80 -16.01 -2.14
N TYR A 98 -13.97 -17.01 -1.29
CA TYR A 98 -13.11 -18.17 -1.24
C TYR A 98 -13.91 -19.43 -1.51
N LEU A 99 -13.39 -20.28 -2.39
CA LEU A 99 -13.91 -21.59 -2.73
C LEU A 99 -12.79 -22.63 -2.57
N CYS A 100 -13.10 -23.72 -1.89
CA CYS A 100 -12.24 -24.88 -1.80
C CYS A 100 -13.07 -26.12 -2.12
N CYS A 101 -12.73 -26.83 -3.20
CA CYS A 101 -13.46 -28.02 -3.65
C CYS A 101 -12.55 -29.21 -3.92
N GLU A 102 -13.10 -30.41 -3.88
CA GLU A 102 -12.37 -31.64 -4.16
C GLU A 102 -12.13 -31.79 -5.68
N TYR A 103 -10.86 -31.71 -6.11
CA TYR A 103 -10.43 -31.84 -7.50
C TYR A 103 -11.01 -33.08 -8.19
N THR A 104 -11.00 -34.22 -7.50
CA THR A 104 -11.50 -35.50 -8.06
C THR A 104 -13.02 -35.56 -8.22
N GLN A 105 -13.75 -34.53 -7.78
CA GLN A 105 -15.21 -34.48 -7.80
C GLN A 105 -15.75 -33.34 -8.64
N VAL A 106 -15.04 -32.22 -8.74
CA VAL A 106 -15.45 -31.02 -9.50
C VAL A 106 -14.52 -30.85 -10.70
N PRO A 107 -15.03 -30.83 -11.93
CA PRO A 107 -14.20 -30.56 -13.10
C PRO A 107 -13.48 -29.21 -12.99
N GLN A 108 -12.16 -29.19 -13.23
CA GLN A 108 -11.36 -27.96 -13.15
C GLN A 108 -11.93 -26.83 -14.01
N GLN A 109 -12.44 -27.16 -15.20
CA GLN A 109 -12.99 -26.17 -16.13
C GLN A 109 -14.19 -25.43 -15.54
N GLN A 110 -15.03 -26.10 -14.75
CA GLN A 110 -16.17 -25.44 -14.09
C GLN A 110 -15.70 -24.41 -13.06
N VAL A 111 -14.60 -24.67 -12.36
CA VAL A 111 -14.01 -23.71 -11.42
C VAL A 111 -13.43 -22.52 -12.18
N ILE A 112 -12.72 -22.78 -13.28
CA ILE A 112 -12.14 -21.73 -14.15
C ILE A 112 -13.26 -20.82 -14.70
N ASP A 113 -14.28 -21.42 -15.31
CA ASP A 113 -15.39 -20.68 -15.92
C ASP A 113 -16.14 -19.85 -14.88
N TYR A 114 -16.37 -20.43 -13.69
CA TYR A 114 -16.98 -19.70 -12.59
C TYR A 114 -16.16 -18.48 -12.18
N VAL A 115 -14.86 -18.64 -11.96
CA VAL A 115 -13.96 -17.55 -11.56
C VAL A 115 -13.94 -16.46 -12.63
N LYS A 116 -13.79 -16.82 -13.91
CA LYS A 116 -13.82 -15.87 -15.03
C LYS A 116 -15.11 -15.06 -15.07
N GLN A 117 -16.26 -15.74 -15.02
CA GLN A 117 -17.58 -15.11 -15.04
C GLN A 117 -17.76 -14.17 -13.85
N THR A 118 -17.35 -14.62 -12.66
CA THR A 118 -17.45 -13.85 -11.42
C THR A 118 -16.54 -12.62 -11.43
N CYS A 119 -15.34 -12.71 -12.01
CA CYS A 119 -14.45 -11.56 -12.12
C CYS A 119 -15.04 -10.48 -13.02
N VAL A 120 -15.58 -10.86 -14.18
CA VAL A 120 -16.20 -9.91 -15.11
C VAL A 120 -17.50 -9.34 -14.54
N ALA A 121 -18.33 -10.16 -13.89
CA ALA A 121 -19.63 -9.73 -13.38
C ALA A 121 -19.53 -8.74 -12.20
N PHE A 122 -18.44 -8.78 -11.44
CA PHE A 122 -18.26 -7.99 -10.21
C PHE A 122 -16.96 -7.17 -10.21
N ASP A 123 -16.36 -6.93 -11.38
CA ASP A 123 -15.16 -6.11 -11.56
C ASP A 123 -14.05 -6.46 -10.55
N ALA A 124 -13.67 -7.74 -10.53
CA ALA A 124 -12.68 -8.24 -9.57
C ALA A 124 -11.28 -7.73 -9.91
N ASP A 125 -10.56 -7.28 -8.88
CA ASP A 125 -9.19 -6.80 -9.02
C ASP A 125 -8.23 -7.96 -9.28
N LEU A 126 -8.46 -9.10 -8.63
CA LEU A 126 -7.62 -10.29 -8.75
C LEU A 126 -8.46 -11.54 -8.50
N ALA A 127 -8.16 -12.63 -9.21
CA ALA A 127 -8.56 -13.95 -8.76
C ALA A 127 -7.44 -14.96 -8.94
N ILE A 128 -7.34 -15.90 -8.02
CA ILE A 128 -6.31 -16.92 -7.97
C ILE A 128 -6.99 -18.28 -7.94
N ILE A 129 -6.53 -19.22 -8.77
CA ILE A 129 -6.90 -20.63 -8.77
C ILE A 129 -5.61 -21.43 -8.62
N ASP A 130 -5.50 -22.22 -7.56
CA ASP A 130 -4.32 -23.05 -7.32
C ASP A 130 -4.65 -24.33 -6.53
N MET A 131 -3.71 -25.26 -6.49
CA MET A 131 -3.72 -26.38 -5.56
C MET A 131 -2.51 -26.25 -4.64
N ASN A 132 -2.76 -26.02 -3.35
CA ASN A 132 -1.70 -25.79 -2.38
C ASN A 132 -0.69 -26.95 -2.32
N LYS A 133 0.60 -26.62 -2.47
CA LYS A 133 1.72 -27.41 -1.94
C LYS A 133 1.83 -27.33 -0.40
N ASP A 134 1.10 -26.43 0.27
CA ASP A 134 1.18 -26.14 1.72
C ASP A 134 1.10 -27.35 2.66
N GLN A 135 0.51 -28.49 2.23
CA GLN A 135 0.56 -29.70 3.05
C GLN A 135 1.95 -30.35 3.15
N GLN A 136 2.94 -29.87 2.38
CA GLN A 136 4.33 -30.30 2.42
C GLN A 136 5.29 -29.27 3.02
N ILE A 137 4.84 -28.04 3.32
CA ILE A 137 5.68 -27.02 3.95
C ILE A 137 5.68 -27.33 5.45
N SER A 138 6.84 -27.75 6.00
CA SER A 138 6.93 -28.03 7.43
C SER A 138 6.62 -26.76 8.23
N ALA A 139 6.10 -26.91 9.45
CA ALA A 139 5.87 -25.78 10.35
C ALA A 139 7.16 -24.97 10.64
N ASP A 140 8.32 -25.53 10.32
CA ASP A 140 9.64 -24.92 10.48
C ASP A 140 10.00 -24.03 9.28
N MET A 141 9.33 -24.20 8.13
CA MET A 141 9.44 -23.31 6.96
C MET A 141 8.39 -22.20 7.02
N MET A 142 8.37 -21.43 8.12
CA MET A 142 7.61 -20.18 8.20
C MET A 142 7.96 -19.21 7.06
N GLU A 143 9.08 -19.40 6.35
CA GLU A 143 9.71 -18.50 5.37
C GLU A 143 8.93 -18.26 4.06
N LEU A 144 8.00 -19.14 3.66
CA LEU A 144 7.31 -19.01 2.37
C LEU A 144 5.94 -18.29 2.51
N PRO A 145 5.64 -17.31 1.63
CA PRO A 145 4.32 -16.65 1.62
C PRO A 145 3.20 -17.57 1.11
N SER A 146 1.97 -17.34 1.59
CA SER A 146 0.80 -18.12 1.18
C SER A 146 0.41 -17.83 -0.26
N ILE A 147 0.20 -18.86 -1.09
CA ILE A 147 -0.26 -18.74 -2.49
C ILE A 147 -1.56 -17.93 -2.62
N HIS A 148 -2.38 -17.89 -1.57
CA HIS A 148 -3.56 -17.04 -1.48
C HIS A 148 -3.28 -15.89 -0.50
N PRO A 149 -2.58 -14.84 -0.96
CA PRO A 149 -2.16 -13.75 -0.09
C PRO A 149 -3.36 -13.00 0.46
N VAL A 150 -3.21 -12.44 1.64
CA VAL A 150 -4.18 -11.50 2.21
C VAL A 150 -3.91 -10.10 1.67
N THR A 151 -4.91 -9.21 1.70
CA THR A 151 -4.78 -7.88 1.07
C THR A 151 -3.57 -7.08 1.58
N HIS A 152 -3.17 -7.27 2.83
CA HIS A 152 -1.99 -6.60 3.38
C HIS A 152 -0.66 -7.14 2.86
N GLU A 153 -0.62 -8.33 2.26
CA GLU A 153 0.56 -8.88 1.59
C GLU A 153 0.60 -8.41 0.13
N LEU A 154 -0.56 -8.34 -0.53
CA LEU A 154 -0.68 -7.93 -1.93
C LEU A 154 -0.13 -6.53 -2.21
N LYS A 155 -0.13 -5.62 -1.22
CA LYS A 155 0.52 -4.30 -1.34
C LYS A 155 2.05 -4.35 -1.47
N TYR A 156 2.67 -5.49 -1.17
CA TYR A 156 4.12 -5.66 -1.19
C TYR A 156 4.56 -6.61 -2.31
N TYR A 157 3.88 -7.74 -2.49
CA TYR A 157 4.28 -8.76 -3.45
C TYR A 157 3.16 -9.78 -3.74
N PHE A 158 3.30 -10.48 -4.86
CA PHE A 158 2.69 -11.78 -5.10
C PHE A 158 3.62 -12.89 -4.59
N PRO A 159 3.13 -13.93 -3.92
CA PRO A 159 3.95 -15.07 -3.47
C PRO A 159 4.75 -15.70 -4.61
N GLU A 160 4.05 -16.03 -5.69
CA GLU A 160 4.58 -16.55 -6.95
C GLU A 160 3.48 -16.38 -8.00
N MET A 161 3.76 -16.71 -9.27
CA MET A 161 2.74 -16.73 -10.31
C MET A 161 1.80 -17.93 -10.09
N PRO A 162 0.50 -17.73 -9.79
CA PRO A 162 -0.41 -18.83 -9.52
C PRO A 162 -0.67 -19.68 -10.77
N TRP A 163 -1.13 -20.92 -10.58
CA TRP A 163 -1.47 -21.80 -11.71
C TRP A 163 -2.52 -21.19 -12.64
N GLY A 164 -3.59 -20.65 -12.08
CA GLY A 164 -4.60 -19.89 -12.79
C GLY A 164 -4.79 -18.54 -12.12
N VAL A 165 -4.79 -17.46 -12.89
CA VAL A 165 -4.97 -16.11 -12.36
C VAL A 165 -5.83 -15.27 -13.29
N VAL A 166 -6.73 -14.46 -12.73
CA VAL A 166 -7.37 -13.35 -13.44
C VAL A 166 -6.78 -12.08 -12.89
N PHE A 167 -6.12 -11.30 -13.75
CA PHE A 167 -5.69 -9.95 -13.44
C PHE A 167 -6.78 -8.98 -13.88
N GLY A 168 -7.35 -8.26 -12.92
CA GLY A 168 -8.30 -7.18 -13.14
C GLY A 168 -7.62 -5.85 -13.42
N LYS A 169 -8.42 -4.79 -13.47
CA LYS A 169 -8.00 -3.42 -13.85
C LYS A 169 -6.68 -2.95 -13.21
N PRO A 170 -6.48 -3.04 -11.88
CA PRO A 170 -5.21 -2.65 -11.25
C PRO A 170 -3.99 -3.32 -11.87
N TYR A 171 -4.05 -4.64 -12.04
CA TYR A 171 -2.91 -5.43 -12.47
C TYR A 171 -2.71 -5.37 -13.98
N VAL A 172 -3.78 -5.19 -14.76
CA VAL A 172 -3.68 -4.88 -16.19
C VAL A 172 -3.01 -3.52 -16.41
N ALA A 173 -3.33 -2.51 -15.60
CA ALA A 173 -2.68 -1.20 -15.66
C ALA A 173 -1.20 -1.29 -15.24
N LEU A 174 -0.89 -2.06 -14.19
CA LEU A 174 0.46 -2.26 -13.70
C LEU A 174 1.35 -3.04 -14.67
N PHE A 175 0.91 -4.22 -15.10
CA PHE A 175 1.73 -5.11 -15.93
C PHE A 175 1.69 -4.74 -17.41
N GLY A 176 0.67 -3.98 -17.82
CA GLY A 176 0.38 -3.69 -19.22
C GLY A 176 -0.37 -4.85 -19.87
N LEU A 177 -1.49 -4.52 -20.52
CA LEU A 177 -2.35 -5.50 -21.20
C LEU A 177 -1.56 -6.37 -22.18
N GLN A 178 -0.70 -5.77 -23.01
CA GLN A 178 0.04 -6.52 -24.03
C GLN A 178 1.02 -7.53 -23.40
N ASN A 179 1.74 -7.14 -22.34
CA ASN A 179 2.66 -8.04 -21.64
C ASN A 179 1.92 -9.24 -21.03
N LEU A 180 0.71 -9.02 -20.50
CA LEU A 180 -0.14 -10.10 -20.00
C LEU A 180 -0.60 -11.02 -21.12
N LEU A 181 -1.01 -10.49 -22.27
CA LEU A 181 -1.44 -11.27 -23.43
C LEU A 181 -0.31 -12.08 -24.08
N ASP A 182 0.92 -11.60 -23.99
CA ASP A 182 2.11 -12.26 -24.55
C ASP A 182 2.77 -13.27 -23.59
N CYS A 183 2.18 -13.52 -22.42
CA CYS A 183 2.72 -14.47 -21.44
C CYS A 183 2.84 -15.90 -22.02
N PRO A 184 3.98 -16.59 -21.83
CA PRO A 184 4.20 -17.95 -22.30
C PRO A 184 3.50 -18.96 -21.40
N ALA A 185 2.17 -18.98 -21.45
CA ALA A 185 1.31 -19.85 -20.68
C ALA A 185 0.50 -20.78 -21.59
N PHE A 186 -0.10 -21.83 -21.04
CA PHE A 186 -0.96 -22.74 -21.80
C PHE A 186 -2.17 -22.02 -22.40
N CYS A 187 -2.79 -21.13 -21.63
CA CYS A 187 -3.90 -20.31 -22.10
C CYS A 187 -3.75 -18.89 -21.54
N VAL A 188 -3.92 -17.92 -22.43
CA VAL A 188 -4.03 -16.51 -22.10
C VAL A 188 -5.26 -15.98 -22.82
N GLU A 189 -6.21 -15.42 -22.07
CA GLU A 189 -7.50 -14.99 -22.59
C GLU A 189 -7.85 -13.62 -22.05
N GLN A 190 -8.12 -12.67 -22.95
CA GLN A 190 -8.73 -11.40 -22.59
C GLN A 190 -10.22 -11.62 -22.32
N LEU A 191 -10.65 -11.45 -21.07
CA LEU A 191 -12.06 -11.62 -20.68
C LEU A 191 -12.86 -10.32 -20.88
N SER A 192 -12.21 -9.17 -20.72
CA SER A 192 -12.76 -7.84 -21.02
C SER A 192 -11.62 -6.82 -21.25
N ASP A 193 -11.95 -5.55 -21.47
CA ASP A 193 -10.97 -4.46 -21.60
C ASP A 193 -10.04 -4.32 -20.39
N HIS A 194 -10.42 -4.89 -19.25
CA HIS A 194 -9.70 -4.74 -17.97
C HIS A 194 -9.44 -6.08 -17.26
N HIS A 195 -9.72 -7.21 -17.89
CA HIS A 195 -9.52 -8.53 -17.28
C HIS A 195 -8.78 -9.46 -18.22
N VAL A 196 -7.67 -10.02 -17.74
CA VAL A 196 -6.90 -11.05 -18.46
C VAL A 196 -6.79 -12.29 -17.60
N TYR A 197 -7.19 -13.43 -18.15
CA TYR A 197 -6.97 -14.74 -17.54
C TYR A 197 -5.68 -15.37 -18.08
N ILE A 198 -4.90 -15.94 -17.18
CA ILE A 198 -3.70 -16.71 -17.50
C ILE A 198 -3.78 -18.07 -16.81
N GLN A 199 -3.47 -19.12 -17.55
CA GLN A 199 -3.38 -20.50 -17.08
C GLN A 199 -2.03 -21.09 -17.47
N LEU A 200 -1.21 -21.47 -16.48
CA LEU A 200 0.17 -21.91 -16.72
C LEU A 200 0.26 -23.20 -17.53
N THR A 201 -0.55 -24.20 -17.18
CA THR A 201 -0.54 -25.53 -17.79
C THR A 201 -1.97 -26.05 -17.98
N GLU A 202 -2.17 -27.02 -18.88
CA GLU A 202 -3.50 -27.56 -19.18
C GLU A 202 -4.24 -28.12 -17.95
N HIS A 203 -3.50 -28.76 -17.04
CA HIS A 203 -4.07 -29.41 -15.86
C HIS A 203 -3.44 -28.88 -14.58
N ILE A 204 -4.28 -28.50 -13.62
CA ILE A 204 -3.83 -27.95 -12.33
C ILE A 204 -2.96 -28.92 -11.53
N GLN A 205 -3.10 -30.24 -11.72
CA GLN A 205 -2.23 -31.23 -11.08
C GLN A 205 -0.76 -31.13 -11.51
N ALA A 206 -0.46 -30.49 -12.64
CA ALA A 206 0.90 -30.29 -13.12
C ALA A 206 1.77 -29.50 -12.13
N VAL A 207 1.17 -28.70 -11.22
CA VAL A 207 1.91 -28.03 -10.14
C VAL A 207 2.65 -29.03 -9.23
N PHE A 208 2.19 -30.28 -9.15
CA PHE A 208 2.85 -31.38 -8.44
C PHE A 208 3.60 -32.31 -9.39
N GLU A 209 2.94 -32.76 -10.46
CA GLU A 209 3.45 -33.80 -11.35
C GLU A 209 4.58 -33.30 -12.27
N GLN A 210 4.61 -32.00 -12.54
CA GLN A 210 5.55 -31.33 -13.43
C GLN A 210 6.04 -30.02 -12.78
N ALA A 211 6.41 -30.09 -11.50
CA ALA A 211 6.80 -28.93 -10.70
C ALA A 211 7.91 -28.10 -11.38
N GLU A 212 9.02 -28.72 -11.79
CA GLU A 212 10.14 -28.02 -12.45
C GLU A 212 9.70 -27.28 -13.72
N ARG A 213 8.84 -27.90 -14.54
CA ARG A 213 8.31 -27.28 -15.76
C ARG A 213 7.39 -26.10 -15.42
N THR A 214 6.55 -26.26 -14.40
CA THR A 214 5.65 -25.20 -13.94
C THR A 214 6.45 -24.03 -13.39
N ASP A 215 7.47 -24.27 -12.58
CA ASP A 215 8.34 -23.25 -12.00
C ASP A 215 9.15 -22.52 -13.08
N ALA A 216 9.63 -23.22 -14.10
CA ALA A 216 10.26 -22.58 -15.27
C ALA A 216 9.32 -21.64 -16.03
N ILE A 217 8.04 -22.00 -16.18
CA ILE A 217 7.02 -21.12 -16.78
C ILE A 217 6.80 -19.88 -15.89
N ARG A 218 6.68 -20.07 -14.58
CA ARG A 218 6.51 -18.97 -13.61
C ARG A 218 7.67 -17.97 -13.70
N GLU A 219 8.90 -18.45 -13.77
CA GLU A 219 10.09 -17.60 -13.94
C GLU A 219 10.08 -16.84 -15.27
N GLN A 220 9.67 -17.48 -16.36
CA GLN A 220 9.57 -16.82 -17.67
C GLN A 220 8.51 -15.72 -17.67
N ILE A 221 7.33 -16.00 -17.12
CA ILE A 221 6.25 -15.01 -16.98
C ILE A 221 6.73 -13.85 -16.10
N ALA A 222 7.30 -14.13 -14.93
CA ALA A 222 7.80 -13.09 -14.02
C ALA A 222 8.78 -12.14 -14.70
N LYS A 223 9.67 -12.64 -15.57
CA LYS A 223 10.59 -11.81 -16.36
C LYS A 223 9.89 -10.90 -17.38
N ILE A 224 8.74 -11.31 -17.90
CA ILE A 224 7.97 -10.58 -18.93
C ILE A 224 7.07 -9.52 -18.29
N ILE A 225 6.31 -9.91 -17.26
CA ILE A 225 5.25 -9.04 -16.72
C ILE A 225 5.79 -8.04 -15.70
N HIS A 226 6.62 -8.50 -14.77
CA HIS A 226 7.31 -7.64 -13.80
C HIS A 226 8.28 -8.47 -12.94
N PRO A 227 9.61 -8.33 -13.11
CA PRO A 227 10.60 -9.16 -12.40
C PRO A 227 10.64 -8.94 -10.88
N PHE A 228 9.82 -8.03 -10.38
CA PHE A 228 9.78 -7.56 -8.99
C PHE A 228 8.41 -7.68 -8.33
N ALA A 229 7.37 -8.06 -9.09
CA ALA A 229 6.05 -8.20 -8.50
C ALA A 229 5.90 -9.48 -7.66
N PHE A 230 6.82 -10.43 -7.82
CA PHE A 230 6.79 -11.74 -7.15
C PHE A 230 7.81 -11.84 -6.02
N TRP A 231 7.50 -12.68 -5.03
CA TRP A 231 8.29 -12.81 -3.84
C TRP A 231 9.64 -13.45 -4.12
N ARG A 232 10.68 -12.94 -3.46
CA ARG A 232 11.99 -13.58 -3.44
C ARG A 232 12.67 -13.39 -2.09
N ALA A 233 13.23 -14.47 -1.55
CA ALA A 233 13.91 -14.47 -0.26
C ALA A 233 15.05 -13.43 -0.17
N ASP A 234 15.78 -13.23 -1.27
CA ASP A 234 16.89 -12.28 -1.36
C ASP A 234 16.46 -10.81 -1.38
N ARG A 235 15.14 -10.56 -1.38
CA ARG A 235 14.54 -9.23 -1.42
C ARG A 235 13.58 -9.02 -0.27
N VAL A 236 13.66 -9.78 0.82
CA VAL A 236 12.77 -9.62 1.97
C VAL A 236 13.53 -9.45 3.26
N PHE A 237 13.07 -8.52 4.11
CA PHE A 237 13.53 -8.37 5.48
C PHE A 237 12.36 -8.48 6.47
N ASP A 238 12.66 -8.89 7.70
CA ASP A 238 11.69 -9.12 8.77
C ASP A 238 11.83 -8.04 9.84
N ILE A 239 10.74 -7.32 10.12
CA ILE A 239 10.63 -6.42 11.27
C ILE A 239 9.46 -6.87 12.12
N ASN A 240 9.76 -7.30 13.35
CA ASN A 240 8.76 -7.69 14.35
C ASN A 240 7.76 -8.76 13.85
N GLY A 241 8.20 -9.69 13.00
CA GLY A 241 7.37 -10.75 12.43
C GLY A 241 6.57 -10.33 11.19
N TYR A 242 6.79 -9.11 10.67
CA TYR A 242 6.23 -8.62 9.42
C TYR A 242 7.31 -8.56 8.33
N ARG A 243 6.99 -9.08 7.14
CA ARG A 243 7.91 -9.17 5.99
C ARG A 243 7.73 -8.03 5.00
N PHE A 244 8.84 -7.42 4.58
CA PHE A 244 8.87 -6.25 3.69
C PHE A 244 9.88 -6.45 2.55
N PHE A 245 9.69 -5.80 1.40
CA PHE A 245 10.58 -5.92 0.24
C PHE A 245 11.79 -4.98 0.33
N GLN A 246 12.99 -5.51 0.09
CA GLN A 246 14.21 -4.76 -0.15
C GLN A 246 14.10 -4.12 -1.53
N ASP A 247 14.32 -2.82 -1.57
CA ASP A 247 14.08 -1.99 -2.73
C ASP A 247 14.75 -2.55 -3.99
N VAL A 248 13.99 -2.44 -5.07
CA VAL A 248 14.35 -2.87 -6.39
C VAL A 248 14.95 -1.67 -7.08
N ASP A 249 16.27 -1.60 -7.08
CA ASP A 249 17.06 -1.63 -8.31
C ASP A 249 18.54 -1.47 -7.93
N LYS A 250 19.32 -2.56 -7.87
CA LYS A 250 20.78 -2.42 -7.69
C LYS A 250 21.50 -1.98 -8.97
N GLU A 251 20.84 -2.02 -10.13
CA GLU A 251 21.44 -1.66 -11.41
C GLU A 251 20.93 -0.31 -11.96
N ASN A 252 19.73 0.16 -11.57
CA ASN A 252 19.26 1.55 -11.79
C ASN A 252 19.15 2.42 -10.51
N ALA A 253 19.75 2.03 -9.38
CA ALA A 253 19.89 2.89 -8.18
C ALA A 253 20.53 4.28 -8.44
N PHE A 254 21.01 4.54 -9.66
CA PHE A 254 21.58 5.81 -10.08
C PHE A 254 20.55 6.88 -10.49
N GLU A 255 19.27 6.56 -10.67
CA GLU A 255 18.24 7.60 -10.71
C GLU A 255 17.81 7.93 -9.28
N ARG A 256 18.55 8.89 -8.71
CA ARG A 256 18.53 9.44 -7.33
C ARG A 256 17.21 10.11 -6.94
N VAL A 257 16.09 9.48 -7.22
CA VAL A 257 14.74 10.06 -7.15
C VAL A 257 13.78 9.12 -6.45
N ILE A 258 13.28 9.57 -5.31
CA ILE A 258 12.28 8.97 -4.42
C ILE A 258 10.91 9.47 -4.91
N ARG A 259 10.13 8.65 -5.62
CA ARG A 259 8.79 9.04 -6.12
C ARG A 259 7.68 8.72 -5.11
N ILE A 260 6.77 9.67 -4.92
CA ILE A 260 5.57 9.63 -4.07
C ILE A 260 4.38 9.67 -5.03
N PRO A 261 3.68 8.55 -5.21
CA PRO A 261 2.57 8.49 -6.15
C PRO A 261 1.38 9.38 -5.73
N GLU A 262 0.52 9.71 -6.69
CA GLU A 262 -0.69 10.51 -6.47
C GLU A 262 -1.78 9.64 -5.83
N GLN A 263 -2.06 9.88 -4.55
CA GLN A 263 -2.98 9.07 -3.74
C GLN A 263 -4.46 9.29 -4.06
N SER A 264 -4.84 9.26 -5.34
CA SER A 264 -6.25 9.14 -5.69
C SER A 264 -6.78 7.81 -5.12
N SER A 265 -7.86 7.90 -4.35
CA SER A 265 -8.47 6.80 -3.63
C SER A 265 -8.39 5.45 -4.36
N TYR A 266 -7.97 4.41 -3.62
CA TYR A 266 -8.13 2.98 -3.88
C TYR A 266 -7.15 2.20 -4.76
N LEU A 267 -6.10 2.77 -5.37
CA LEU A 267 -5.21 1.97 -6.22
C LEU A 267 -3.76 2.45 -6.19
N GLU A 268 -3.01 2.06 -5.17
CA GLU A 268 -1.53 2.08 -5.21
C GLU A 268 -0.99 0.74 -4.68
N LEU A 269 -1.39 -0.32 -5.38
CA LEU A 269 -0.63 -1.56 -5.45
C LEU A 269 0.66 -1.21 -6.21
N TYR A 270 1.81 -1.37 -5.54
CA TYR A 270 3.20 -1.25 -6.02
C TYR A 270 3.99 0.05 -5.84
N ASP A 271 3.41 1.15 -5.35
CA ASP A 271 4.18 2.37 -5.03
C ASP A 271 4.00 2.80 -3.56
N ARG A 272 4.09 1.85 -2.62
CA ARG A 272 4.37 2.22 -1.22
C ARG A 272 5.86 2.05 -0.95
N PRO A 273 6.66 3.09 -1.14
CA PRO A 273 8.04 3.00 -0.79
C PRO A 273 8.22 3.05 0.74
N THR A 274 8.64 1.94 1.30
CA THR A 274 9.43 1.94 2.54
C THR A 274 10.86 2.33 2.17
N PHE A 275 11.16 3.62 2.20
CA PHE A 275 12.49 4.12 1.87
C PHE A 275 13.44 3.99 3.06
N HIS A 276 14.58 3.35 2.81
CA HIS A 276 15.75 3.46 3.67
C HIS A 276 16.73 4.44 3.01
N LEU A 277 16.99 5.57 3.67
CA LEU A 277 17.94 6.58 3.18
C LEU A 277 19.38 6.05 3.12
N VAL A 278 19.70 5.00 3.90
CA VAL A 278 20.98 4.29 3.89
C VAL A 278 20.72 2.79 3.66
N SER A 279 21.40 2.16 2.71
CA SER A 279 21.28 0.70 2.55
C SER A 279 21.92 -0.02 3.74
N ASP A 280 21.31 -1.09 4.24
CA ASP A 280 21.88 -1.91 5.34
C ASP A 280 23.29 -2.43 5.04
N ALA A 281 23.65 -2.64 3.76
CA ALA A 281 25.00 -3.02 3.36
C ALA A 281 26.07 -1.99 3.75
N TYR A 282 25.66 -0.74 3.96
CA TYR A 282 26.51 0.39 4.33
C TYR A 282 26.68 0.48 5.86
N MET A 283 25.60 0.21 6.62
CA MET A 283 25.61 0.12 8.09
C MET A 283 26.28 -1.18 8.60
N GLN A 284 26.27 -2.23 7.78
CA GLN A 284 26.87 -3.54 8.05
C GLN A 284 28.23 -3.75 7.37
N ALA A 285 28.79 -2.74 6.70
CA ALA A 285 30.12 -2.85 6.12
C ALA A 285 31.16 -3.06 7.25
N GLU A 286 31.97 -4.10 7.15
CA GLU A 286 33.05 -4.40 8.12
C GLU A 286 34.07 -3.24 8.24
N VAL A 287 34.08 -2.33 7.26
CA VAL A 287 34.85 -1.08 7.25
C VAL A 287 33.90 0.04 6.80
N PRO A 288 33.47 0.94 7.70
CA PRO A 288 32.76 2.16 7.30
C PRO A 288 33.65 2.97 6.33
N PRO A 289 33.08 3.66 5.34
CA PRO A 289 33.89 4.54 4.49
C PRO A 289 34.61 5.57 5.36
N MET A 290 35.84 5.88 4.97
CA MET A 290 36.74 6.71 5.79
C MET A 290 36.26 8.17 5.97
N ASP A 291 35.28 8.63 5.21
CA ASP A 291 34.66 9.93 5.38
C ASP A 291 33.13 9.88 5.23
N ASP A 292 32.47 10.83 5.89
CA ASP A 292 31.01 10.99 5.88
C ASP A 292 30.51 11.78 4.65
N SER A 293 31.34 12.01 3.64
CA SER A 293 30.98 12.89 2.51
C SER A 293 29.82 12.32 1.67
N TYR A 294 29.63 10.99 1.69
CA TYR A 294 28.50 10.34 1.06
C TYR A 294 27.15 10.71 1.72
N LEU A 295 27.15 11.09 3.00
CA LEU A 295 25.94 11.55 3.70
C LEU A 295 25.47 12.93 3.21
N ASP A 296 26.36 13.71 2.61
CA ASP A 296 26.07 15.02 2.05
C ASP A 296 25.46 14.95 0.64
N GLU A 297 25.40 13.75 0.04
CA GLU A 297 24.72 13.54 -1.23
C GLU A 297 23.21 13.76 -1.09
N MET A 298 22.65 14.57 -1.99
CA MET A 298 21.22 14.89 -2.02
C MET A 298 20.44 13.81 -2.79
N LYS A 299 19.37 13.31 -2.19
CA LYS A 299 18.33 12.49 -2.83
C LYS A 299 17.10 13.35 -3.10
N VAL A 300 16.55 13.26 -4.30
CA VAL A 300 15.31 13.95 -4.65
C VAL A 300 14.14 13.15 -4.12
N VAL A 301 13.18 13.80 -3.48
CA VAL A 301 11.85 13.27 -3.13
C VAL A 301 10.83 14.01 -3.98
N GLU A 302 10.07 13.33 -4.81
CA GLU A 302 9.12 13.93 -5.76
C GLU A 302 7.77 13.24 -5.76
N SER A 303 6.71 13.93 -6.18
CA SER A 303 5.39 13.42 -6.50
C SER A 303 4.99 13.86 -7.91
N CYS A 304 3.77 13.60 -8.38
CA CYS A 304 3.33 14.17 -9.66
C CYS A 304 3.26 15.73 -9.65
N ARG A 305 3.18 16.37 -8.47
CA ARG A 305 2.90 17.81 -8.33
C ARG A 305 4.00 18.59 -7.62
N TRP A 306 4.89 17.95 -6.87
CA TRP A 306 5.90 18.65 -6.07
C TRP A 306 7.14 17.80 -5.91
N ARG A 307 8.28 18.44 -5.62
CA ARG A 307 9.54 17.75 -5.29
C ARG A 307 10.41 18.57 -4.39
N PHE A 308 11.23 17.93 -3.57
CA PHE A 308 12.33 18.53 -2.80
C PHE A 308 13.55 17.62 -2.84
N ALA A 309 14.69 18.07 -2.32
CA ALA A 309 15.88 17.25 -2.17
C ALA A 309 16.32 17.25 -0.70
N ILE A 310 16.79 16.10 -0.23
CA ILE A 310 17.22 15.90 1.16
C ILE A 310 18.54 15.13 1.17
N SER A 311 19.45 15.48 2.07
CA SER A 311 20.73 14.77 2.18
C SER A 311 20.57 13.42 2.88
N GLN A 312 21.50 12.50 2.65
CA GLN A 312 21.50 11.17 3.25
C GLN A 312 21.78 11.17 4.77
N ARG A 313 22.17 12.32 5.37
CA ARG A 313 22.22 12.53 6.83
C ARG A 313 20.87 12.42 7.52
N TRP A 314 19.80 12.54 6.77
CA TRP A 314 18.44 12.41 7.28
C TRP A 314 18.03 10.94 7.27
N ILE A 315 17.52 10.44 8.39
CA ILE A 315 17.13 9.05 8.62
C ILE A 315 15.61 8.98 8.71
N PHE A 316 15.01 8.08 7.93
CA PHE A 316 13.57 7.85 7.94
C PHE A 316 13.18 6.92 9.10
N ALA A 317 12.16 7.26 9.89
CA ALA A 317 11.55 6.29 10.80
C ALA A 317 10.04 6.27 10.60
N HIS A 318 9.50 5.05 10.43
CA HIS A 318 8.06 4.83 10.41
C HIS A 318 7.50 5.08 11.81
N ILE A 319 6.56 6.01 11.99
CA ILE A 319 5.83 6.18 13.25
C ILE A 319 4.98 4.93 13.49
N PRO A 320 5.21 4.14 14.56
CA PRO A 320 4.23 3.14 14.96
C PRO A 320 3.01 3.88 15.49
N GLU A 321 1.83 3.74 14.88
CA GLU A 321 0.59 4.35 15.38
C GLU A 321 0.39 4.03 16.87
N PRO A 322 0.48 5.00 17.80
CA PRO A 322 0.04 4.79 19.16
C PRO A 322 -1.43 5.17 19.21
N ASN A 323 -2.31 4.17 19.11
CA ASN A 323 -3.76 4.29 19.27
C ASN A 323 -4.41 5.36 18.38
N ALA A 324 -4.84 4.95 17.18
CA ALA A 324 -5.76 5.71 16.35
C ALA A 324 -7.05 6.10 17.10
N GLN A 325 -7.04 7.26 17.74
CA GLN A 325 -8.23 8.08 17.93
C GLN A 325 -8.14 9.25 16.95
N SER A 326 -8.88 9.09 15.86
CA SER A 326 -9.50 10.13 15.06
C SER A 326 -8.69 11.42 14.86
N ASP A 327 -8.07 11.56 13.70
CA ASP A 327 -8.04 12.86 13.04
C ASP A 327 -8.81 12.80 11.72
N LEU A 328 -9.75 13.73 11.64
CA LEU A 328 -10.81 13.88 10.64
C LEU A 328 -10.24 14.36 9.29
N SER A 329 -9.48 13.50 8.61
CA SER A 329 -9.07 13.71 7.22
C SER A 329 -10.01 12.98 6.27
N SER A 330 -10.67 13.70 5.36
CA SER A 330 -11.60 13.16 4.35
C SER A 330 -10.98 13.02 2.96
N GLY A 331 -9.65 12.97 2.84
CA GLY A 331 -8.91 12.91 1.57
C GLY A 331 -7.46 12.43 1.73
N GLU A 332 -6.66 12.55 0.67
CA GLU A 332 -5.23 12.16 0.58
C GLU A 332 -4.47 12.56 1.85
N SER A 333 -3.77 11.63 2.49
CA SER A 333 -2.92 11.93 3.65
C SER A 333 -1.67 11.06 3.62
N ALA A 334 -0.56 11.67 3.20
CA ALA A 334 0.78 11.10 3.36
C ALA A 334 1.50 11.87 4.46
N GLU A 335 1.86 11.18 5.56
CA GLU A 335 2.65 11.74 6.66
C GLU A 335 3.97 10.97 6.76
N PHE A 336 5.08 11.70 6.72
CA PHE A 336 6.42 11.15 6.85
C PHE A 336 7.15 11.87 7.98
N GLU A 337 7.87 11.12 8.82
CA GLU A 337 8.77 11.68 9.84
C GLU A 337 10.21 11.27 9.51
N ILE A 338 11.08 12.27 9.43
CA ILE A 338 12.48 12.12 9.08
C ILE A 338 13.31 12.82 10.16
N PHE A 339 14.31 12.12 10.68
CA PHE A 339 15.12 12.56 11.80
C PHE A 339 16.55 12.82 11.32
N TYR A 340 17.17 13.91 11.75
CA TYR A 340 18.60 14.13 11.44
C TYR A 340 19.45 13.21 12.31
N HIS A 341 20.46 12.54 11.73
CA HIS A 341 21.34 11.59 12.41
C HIS A 341 21.77 12.11 13.79
N PRO A 342 21.38 11.46 14.91
CA PRO A 342 21.80 11.91 16.23
C PRO A 342 23.30 11.63 16.40
N GLU A 343 24.04 12.51 17.07
CA GLU A 343 25.45 12.24 17.40
C GLU A 343 25.60 11.01 18.32
N ASP A 344 24.54 10.67 19.08
CA ASP A 344 24.45 9.50 19.97
C ASP A 344 23.09 8.78 19.83
N TYR A 345 23.11 7.45 19.67
CA TYR A 345 21.93 6.60 19.41
C TYR A 345 20.90 6.55 20.56
N ASP A 346 21.28 7.01 21.76
CA ASP A 346 20.49 6.92 22.99
C ASP A 346 19.68 8.21 23.31
N LEU A 347 19.79 9.27 22.50
CA LEU A 347 19.07 10.52 22.71
C LEU A 347 17.84 10.63 21.80
N PRO A 348 16.73 11.20 22.29
CA PRO A 348 15.59 11.51 21.43
C PRO A 348 16.04 12.47 20.33
N PRO A 349 15.57 12.28 19.09
CA PRO A 349 16.03 13.09 17.97
C PRO A 349 15.65 14.55 18.16
N SER A 350 16.67 15.40 18.06
CA SER A 350 16.55 16.84 18.28
C SER A 350 16.06 17.59 17.05
N LYS A 351 16.26 17.03 15.85
CA LYS A 351 15.97 17.66 14.56
C LYS A 351 15.08 16.76 13.72
N LEU A 352 13.93 17.28 13.31
CA LEU A 352 12.83 16.57 12.68
C LEU A 352 12.41 17.29 11.40
N LEU A 353 12.03 16.52 10.40
CA LEU A 353 11.42 16.99 9.18
C LEU A 353 10.15 16.17 8.93
N PHE A 354 9.01 16.86 8.94
CA PHE A 354 7.71 16.29 8.62
C PHE A 354 7.27 16.73 7.23
N VAL A 355 6.83 15.78 6.42
CA VAL A 355 6.14 16.06 5.16
C VAL A 355 4.70 15.60 5.28
N ARG A 356 3.76 16.50 5.00
CA ARG A 356 2.33 16.27 5.17
C ARG A 356 1.53 16.80 3.98
N ALA A 357 0.84 15.94 3.25
CA ALA A 357 -0.04 16.32 2.15
C ALA A 357 -1.52 16.07 2.51
N TYR A 358 -2.41 17.03 2.23
CA TYR A 358 -3.84 16.94 2.53
C TYR A 358 -4.72 17.59 1.45
N SER A 359 -5.88 16.99 1.14
CA SER A 359 -6.86 17.61 0.24
C SER A 359 -7.45 18.91 0.81
N ARG A 360 -7.70 19.89 -0.06
CA ARG A 360 -8.31 21.19 0.29
C ARG A 360 -9.84 21.11 0.34
N TYR A 361 -10.46 21.81 1.29
CA TYR A 361 -11.91 22.06 1.29
C TYR A 361 -12.26 23.22 0.34
N ASP A 362 -13.43 23.11 -0.31
CA ASP A 362 -14.04 23.86 -1.44
C ASP A 362 -13.98 25.41 -1.49
N ASP A 363 -13.21 26.11 -0.65
CA ASP A 363 -13.00 27.55 -0.85
C ASP A 363 -12.21 27.75 -2.14
N LYS A 364 -12.73 28.51 -3.11
CA LYS A 364 -12.07 28.77 -4.41
C LYS A 364 -11.12 29.97 -4.38
N ASP A 365 -11.09 30.72 -3.28
CA ASP A 365 -10.24 31.89 -3.09
C ASP A 365 -8.88 31.49 -2.50
N LEU A 366 -7.84 31.49 -3.32
CA LEU A 366 -6.49 31.06 -2.93
C LEU A 366 -5.90 31.96 -1.84
N GLU A 367 -6.10 33.28 -1.90
CA GLU A 367 -5.56 34.23 -0.93
C GLU A 367 -6.20 34.02 0.45
N LYS A 368 -7.53 33.89 0.51
CA LYS A 368 -8.23 33.56 1.77
C LYS A 368 -7.80 32.23 2.34
N TYR A 369 -7.60 31.23 1.49
CA TYR A 369 -7.17 29.91 1.92
C TYR A 369 -5.73 29.91 2.42
N CYS A 370 -4.81 30.63 1.78
CA CYS A 370 -3.44 30.84 2.28
C CYS A 370 -3.44 31.52 3.66
N ALA A 371 -4.29 32.54 3.85
CA ALA A 371 -4.46 33.19 5.16
C ALA A 371 -5.02 32.20 6.21
N HIS A 372 -5.97 31.34 5.82
CA HIS A 372 -6.49 30.28 6.67
C HIS A 372 -5.42 29.26 7.06
N VAL A 373 -4.65 28.74 6.10
CA VAL A 373 -3.53 27.81 6.34
C VAL A 373 -2.52 28.41 7.29
N MET A 374 -2.13 29.68 7.06
CA MET A 374 -1.22 30.38 7.95
C MET A 374 -1.76 30.47 9.38
N ASN A 375 -3.04 30.80 9.55
CA ASN A 375 -3.68 30.85 10.87
C ASN A 375 -3.79 29.46 11.52
N GLN A 376 -4.05 28.40 10.75
CA GLN A 376 -4.09 27.03 11.26
C GLN A 376 -2.73 26.54 11.73
N CYS A 377 -1.67 26.80 10.94
CA CYS A 377 -0.29 26.55 11.35
C CYS A 377 0.03 27.34 12.64
N ILE A 378 -0.45 28.58 12.74
CA ILE A 378 -0.31 29.38 13.96
C ILE A 378 -0.95 28.72 15.17
N LEU A 379 -2.20 28.29 15.02
CA LEU A 379 -2.96 27.74 16.12
C LEU A 379 -2.45 26.35 16.54
N HIS A 380 -2.09 25.47 15.61
CA HIS A 380 -1.71 24.09 15.96
C HIS A 380 -0.35 23.98 16.66
N TYR A 381 0.65 24.74 16.23
CA TYR A 381 2.02 24.60 16.74
C TYR A 381 2.35 25.58 17.87
N TRP A 382 1.55 26.64 18.04
CA TRP A 382 1.82 27.71 19.00
C TRP A 382 0.72 27.89 20.05
N GLN A 383 -0.05 26.82 20.30
CA GLN A 383 -1.04 26.79 21.38
C GLN A 383 -0.37 26.71 22.75
N TYR A 384 -0.80 27.62 23.64
CA TYR A 384 -0.30 27.84 25.01
C TYR A 384 1.06 28.53 25.11
N THR A 385 0.99 29.85 25.32
CA THR A 385 1.97 30.73 25.99
C THR A 385 3.46 30.35 25.87
N ASP A 386 4.22 31.06 25.02
CA ASP A 386 5.55 31.63 25.34
C ASP A 386 6.16 32.37 24.13
N ASN A 387 7.11 33.27 24.39
CA ASN A 387 7.68 34.28 23.47
C ASN A 387 8.37 33.70 22.22
N TRP A 388 7.61 33.38 21.16
CA TRP A 388 8.16 33.07 19.83
C TRP A 388 8.60 34.34 19.11
N THR A 389 9.77 34.28 18.47
CA THR A 389 10.31 35.33 17.60
C THR A 389 10.21 34.89 16.14
N ASP A 390 9.72 35.78 15.28
CA ASP A 390 9.56 35.53 13.85
C ASP A 390 10.89 35.72 13.12
N LEU A 391 11.35 34.70 12.38
CA LEU A 391 12.48 34.79 11.43
C LEU A 391 11.97 35.06 10.02
N ALA A 392 10.89 34.40 9.61
CA ALA A 392 10.23 34.66 8.33
C ALA A 392 8.73 34.40 8.40
N LYS A 393 7.95 35.26 7.73
CA LYS A 393 6.51 35.10 7.54
C LYS A 393 6.09 35.76 6.24
N LYS A 394 5.92 34.99 5.17
CA LYS A 394 5.56 35.51 3.85
C LYS A 394 4.69 34.54 3.06
N VAL A 395 3.94 35.09 2.11
CA VAL A 395 3.23 34.34 1.08
C VAL A 395 3.77 34.78 -0.27
N GLU A 396 4.18 33.83 -1.10
CA GLU A 396 4.63 34.04 -2.46
C GLU A 396 3.55 33.51 -3.40
N TYR A 397 2.98 34.41 -4.18
CA TYR A 397 2.03 34.07 -5.24
C TYR A 397 2.81 33.95 -6.55
N ASN A 398 2.52 32.91 -7.33
CA ASN A 398 3.13 32.74 -8.64
C ASN A 398 2.37 33.61 -9.65
N ASP A 399 3.03 34.63 -10.19
CA ASP A 399 2.42 35.57 -11.16
C ASP A 399 2.23 34.94 -12.55
N ASP A 400 3.00 33.90 -12.89
CA ASP A 400 2.97 33.25 -14.20
C ASP A 400 1.95 32.10 -14.29
N PHE A 401 1.52 31.56 -13.13
CA PHE A 401 0.54 30.46 -13.04
C PHE A 401 -0.30 30.62 -11.77
N SER A 402 -1.54 31.08 -11.93
CA SER A 402 -2.55 31.39 -10.91
C SER A 402 -3.02 30.22 -10.02
N ASP A 403 -2.28 29.12 -9.98
CA ASP A 403 -2.81 27.80 -9.63
C ASP A 403 -2.28 27.32 -8.27
N HIS A 404 -1.26 28.00 -7.73
CA HIS A 404 -0.67 27.70 -6.44
C HIS A 404 -0.02 28.91 -5.76
N ALA A 405 0.18 28.81 -4.46
CA ALA A 405 0.91 29.78 -3.63
C ALA A 405 1.81 29.05 -2.64
N ILE A 406 2.89 29.71 -2.22
CA ILE A 406 3.83 29.18 -1.22
C ILE A 406 3.74 30.01 0.05
N VAL A 407 3.43 29.36 1.17
CA VAL A 407 3.40 29.99 2.49
C VAL A 407 4.66 29.59 3.25
N HIS A 408 5.41 30.58 3.73
CA HIS A 408 6.59 30.41 4.56
C HIS A 408 6.33 30.92 5.97
N ILE A 409 6.62 30.10 6.98
CA ILE A 409 6.57 30.50 8.39
C ILE A 409 7.78 29.92 9.11
N ASP A 410 8.55 30.75 9.80
CA ASP A 410 9.75 30.34 10.50
C ASP A 410 9.88 31.12 11.80
N LYS A 411 9.98 30.38 12.89
CA LYS A 411 9.98 30.93 14.24
C LYS A 411 10.92 30.16 15.15
N TYR A 412 11.42 30.84 16.16
CA TYR A 412 12.13 30.20 17.26
C TYR A 412 11.70 30.77 18.61
N ARG A 413 11.96 30.02 19.68
CA ARG A 413 11.84 30.50 21.06
C ARG A 413 13.03 30.05 21.88
N LEU A 414 13.40 30.81 22.89
CA LEU A 414 14.39 30.39 23.89
C LEU A 414 13.75 29.34 24.80
N ILE A 415 14.39 28.18 24.96
CA ILE A 415 13.97 27.11 25.88
C ILE A 415 14.74 27.23 27.19
N GLU A 416 16.06 27.42 27.09
CA GLU A 416 16.95 27.41 28.24
C GLU A 416 18.11 28.40 28.07
N HIS A 417 18.56 28.98 29.18
CA HIS A 417 19.71 29.89 29.24
C HIS A 417 20.59 29.47 30.41
N ILE A 418 21.77 28.91 30.11
CA ILE A 418 22.76 28.45 31.08
C ILE A 418 24.03 29.28 30.87
N ASP A 419 24.33 30.17 31.81
CA ASP A 419 25.47 31.10 31.73
C ASP A 419 25.52 31.88 30.40
N ASP A 420 26.51 31.60 29.53
CA ASP A 420 26.67 32.24 28.22
C ASP A 420 26.00 31.44 27.06
N PHE A 421 25.38 30.28 27.35
CA PHE A 421 24.76 29.41 26.36
C PHE A 421 23.24 29.56 26.32
N LYS A 422 22.69 29.70 25.11
CA LYS A 422 21.25 29.80 24.86
C LYS A 422 20.81 28.65 23.98
N ILE A 423 19.79 27.95 24.43
CA ILE A 423 19.19 26.83 23.70
C ILE A 423 17.81 27.26 23.21
N TYR A 424 17.57 27.12 21.91
CA TYR A 424 16.30 27.49 21.28
C TYR A 424 15.53 26.28 20.75
N HIS A 425 14.21 26.44 20.63
CA HIS A 425 13.35 25.58 19.84
C HIS A 425 13.01 26.35 18.57
N ARG A 426 13.32 25.81 17.40
CA ARG A 426 12.93 26.39 16.11
C ARG A 426 11.93 25.51 15.38
N ILE A 427 10.95 26.14 14.76
CA ILE A 427 10.00 25.50 13.84
C ILE A 427 9.95 26.32 12.56
N ALA A 428 10.31 25.71 11.44
CA ALA A 428 10.21 26.28 10.11
C ALA A 428 9.23 25.47 9.24
N MET A 429 8.45 26.15 8.41
CA MET A 429 7.42 25.57 7.57
C MET A 429 7.47 26.19 6.18
N LYS A 430 7.48 25.35 5.14
CA LYS A 430 7.22 25.73 3.75
C LYS A 430 6.01 24.94 3.25
N VAL A 431 4.96 25.64 2.83
CA VAL A 431 3.68 25.04 2.46
C VAL A 431 3.32 25.40 1.03
N LEU A 432 3.14 24.41 0.16
CA LEU A 432 2.51 24.61 -1.15
C LEU A 432 1.01 24.46 -1.03
N VAL A 433 0.29 25.47 -1.51
CA VAL A 433 -1.16 25.51 -1.54
C VAL A 433 -1.59 25.48 -2.99
N PHE A 434 -2.19 24.38 -3.42
CA PHE A 434 -2.83 24.23 -4.73
C PHE A 434 -4.35 24.49 -4.62
N GLN A 435 -5.07 24.38 -5.74
CA GLN A 435 -6.53 24.52 -5.77
C GLN A 435 -7.28 23.43 -4.98
N ASP A 436 -6.74 22.22 -4.96
CA ASP A 436 -7.37 20.98 -4.46
C ASP A 436 -6.49 20.24 -3.44
N LEU A 437 -5.23 20.66 -3.26
CA LEU A 437 -4.23 19.99 -2.43
C LEU A 437 -3.40 21.01 -1.63
N VAL A 438 -2.96 20.63 -0.43
CA VAL A 438 -1.98 21.36 0.39
C VAL A 438 -0.86 20.44 0.79
N VAL A 439 0.39 20.88 0.64
CA VAL A 439 1.57 20.10 1.01
C VAL A 439 2.43 20.92 1.95
N ARG A 440 2.73 20.39 3.14
CA ARG A 440 3.49 21.04 4.20
C ARG A 440 4.81 20.32 4.41
N LEU A 441 5.90 21.08 4.36
CA LEU A 441 7.22 20.67 4.80
C LEU A 441 7.52 21.40 6.11
N ILE A 442 7.68 20.67 7.21
CA ILE A 442 7.82 21.22 8.56
C ILE A 442 9.14 20.73 9.14
N PHE A 443 10.06 21.64 9.38
CA PHE A 443 11.31 21.38 10.07
C PHE A 443 11.17 21.82 11.54
N GLU A 444 11.47 20.93 12.48
CA GLU A 444 11.46 21.18 13.91
C GLU A 444 12.84 20.87 14.50
N ASP A 445 13.48 21.86 15.11
CA ASP A 445 14.78 21.72 15.78
C ASP A 445 14.60 22.09 17.26
N ARG A 446 14.52 21.06 18.10
CA ARG A 446 14.16 21.14 19.51
C ARG A 446 15.29 21.65 20.40
N TYR A 447 16.54 21.61 19.93
CA TYR A 447 17.72 21.98 20.72
C TYR A 447 18.74 22.70 19.84
N VAL A 448 18.44 23.95 19.49
CA VAL A 448 19.28 24.81 18.66
C VAL A 448 20.25 25.60 19.54
N GLU A 449 21.54 25.39 19.37
CA GLU A 449 22.58 26.25 19.97
C GLU A 449 23.02 27.37 19.00
N ASP A 450 23.07 27.06 17.70
CA ASP A 450 23.37 27.99 16.62
C ASP A 450 22.24 28.00 15.57
N LEU A 451 21.53 29.11 15.47
CA LEU A 451 20.47 29.30 14.46
C LEU A 451 21.04 29.21 13.03
N ALA A 452 22.30 29.60 12.80
CA ALA A 452 22.92 29.52 11.49
C ALA A 452 23.24 28.07 11.09
N GLU A 453 23.52 27.18 12.04
CA GLU A 453 23.63 25.75 11.78
C GLU A 453 22.28 25.14 11.43
N SER A 454 21.25 25.46 12.20
CA SER A 454 19.87 25.06 11.93
C SER A 454 19.41 25.51 10.54
N ASP A 455 19.80 26.73 10.12
CA ASP A 455 19.59 27.25 8.76
C ASP A 455 20.30 26.42 7.69
N ARG A 456 21.57 26.08 7.89
CA ARG A 456 22.34 25.30 6.91
C ARG A 456 21.74 23.92 6.63
N LEU A 457 21.03 23.35 7.60
CA LEU A 457 20.35 22.06 7.45
C LEU A 457 18.99 22.19 6.75
N MET A 458 18.21 23.21 7.12
CA MET A 458 16.86 23.41 6.62
C MET A 458 16.84 24.02 5.21
N GLN A 459 17.67 25.02 4.96
CA GLN A 459 17.59 25.86 3.76
C GLN A 459 17.77 25.06 2.46
N PRO A 460 18.71 24.10 2.33
CA PRO A 460 18.83 23.29 1.10
C PRO A 460 17.56 22.48 0.79
N VAL A 461 16.87 21.98 1.82
CA VAL A 461 15.63 21.23 1.67
C VAL A 461 14.50 22.18 1.25
N PHE A 462 14.41 23.35 1.89
CA PHE A 462 13.38 24.33 1.58
C PHE A 462 13.58 24.97 0.20
N ASP A 463 14.81 25.24 -0.21
CA ASP A 463 15.13 25.83 -1.52
C ASP A 463 14.86 24.86 -2.67
N SER A 464 15.10 23.57 -2.45
CA SER A 464 14.81 22.53 -3.43
C SER A 464 13.32 22.20 -3.55
N PHE A 465 12.48 22.65 -2.60
CA PHE A 465 11.05 22.37 -2.61
C PHE A 465 10.30 23.23 -3.64
N VAL A 466 9.87 22.60 -4.72
CA VAL A 466 9.27 23.22 -5.91
C VAL A 466 8.09 22.40 -6.45
N VAL A 467 7.32 23.00 -7.37
CA VAL A 467 6.25 22.33 -8.14
C VAL A 467 6.86 21.52 -9.28
N ASN A 468 6.32 20.34 -9.56
CA ASN A 468 6.70 19.55 -10.73
C ASN A 468 5.99 20.09 -11.99
N ASN A 469 6.76 20.65 -12.92
CA ASN A 469 6.27 21.11 -14.22
C ASN A 469 6.08 19.93 -15.18
N HIS A 470 5.05 19.11 -14.99
CA HIS A 470 4.73 18.00 -15.91
C HIS A 470 3.85 18.37 -17.12
N SER A 471 3.73 19.66 -17.44
CA SER A 471 2.98 20.14 -18.61
C SER A 471 3.85 20.35 -19.86
N GLN A 472 4.80 19.45 -20.13
CA GLN A 472 5.38 19.29 -21.48
C GLN A 472 5.68 17.81 -21.74
N ASN A 473 4.86 17.18 -22.58
CA ASN A 473 4.90 15.79 -23.06
C ASN A 473 4.11 14.77 -22.23
N LEU A 474 2.78 14.92 -22.24
CA LEU A 474 1.84 13.81 -22.47
C LEU A 474 0.66 14.34 -23.30
#